data_AF-A0A937NGP0-F1
#
_entry.id   AF-A0A937NGP0-F1
#
_cell.length_a   1.000
_cell.length_b   1.000
_cell.length_c   1.000
_cell.angle_alpha   90.00
_cell.angle_beta   90.00
_cell.angle_gamma   90.00
#
_symmetry.space_group_name_H-M   'P 1'
#
loop_
_entity.id
_entity.type
_entity.pdbx_description
1 polymer ?
#
loop_
_entity_poly.entity_id
_entity_poly.type
_entity_poly.pdbx_seq_one_letter_code
_entity_poly.pdbx_strand_id
1 'polypeptide(L)' 'MSDETYQTDVVCGNCDFKGKTSIPKGKLVKDAACPKCGNKTLRDALPGEVN' A
#
# COMPACT_ATOMS: atom_id res chain seq x y z
N MET A 1 12.88 -18.29 -6.18
CA MET A 1 12.93 -16.82 -6.07
C MET A 1 12.10 -16.47 -4.86
N SER A 2 12.72 -15.96 -3.81
CA SER A 2 11.97 -15.51 -2.63
C SER A 2 11.30 -14.21 -3.02
N ASP A 3 9.98 -14.22 -3.21
CA ASP A 3 9.19 -13.00 -3.37
C ASP A 3 9.28 -12.21 -2.06
N GLU A 4 10.37 -11.45 -1.92
CA GLU A 4 10.60 -10.61 -0.77
C GLU A 4 9.61 -9.46 -0.83
N THR A 5 8.42 -9.65 -0.27
CA THR A 5 7.47 -8.57 -0.04
C THR A 5 7.77 -7.94 1.33
N TYR A 6 7.51 -6.65 1.47
CA TYR A 6 7.52 -5.96 2.75
C TYR A 6 6.11 -5.50 3.08
N GLN A 7 5.72 -5.60 4.35
CA GLN A 7 4.48 -5.03 4.82
C GLN A 7 4.70 -3.59 5.23
N THR A 8 3.87 -2.68 4.75
CA THR A 8 3.86 -1.28 5.16
C THR A 8 2.43 -0.78 5.31
N ASP A 9 2.26 0.21 6.16
CA ASP A 9 0.99 0.93 6.34
C ASP A 9 0.78 1.86 5.16
N VAL A 10 -0.34 1.67 4.46
CA VAL A 10 -0.70 2.44 3.27
C VAL A 10 -2.10 3.00 3.38
N VAL A 11 -2.33 4.07 2.64
CA VAL A 11 -3.65 4.64 2.44
C VAL A 11 -3.90 4.83 0.96
N CYS A 12 -5.13 4.59 0.52
CA CYS A 12 -5.53 4.83 -0.86
C CYS A 12 -6.03 6.27 -1.00
N GLY A 13 -5.50 7.01 -1.97
CA GLY A 13 -6.00 8.35 -2.30
C GLY A 13 -7.34 8.36 -3.04
N ASN A 14 -7.79 7.21 -3.56
CA ASN A 14 -9.03 7.10 -4.36
C ASN A 14 -10.21 6.48 -3.59
N CYS A 15 -9.93 5.69 -2.55
CA CYS A 15 -10.99 5.05 -1.77
C CYS A 15 -10.64 5.07 -0.28
N ASP A 16 -11.60 4.74 0.57
CA ASP A 16 -11.40 4.68 2.03
C ASP A 16 -10.70 3.37 2.45
N PHE A 17 -9.55 3.07 1.85
CA PHE A 17 -8.69 1.97 2.25
C PHE A 17 -7.49 2.54 3.02
N LYS A 18 -7.32 2.08 4.25
CA LYS A 18 -6.22 2.46 5.15
C LYS A 18 -5.85 1.20 5.94
N GLY A 19 -4.59 0.79 5.88
CA GLY A 19 -4.16 -0.47 6.49
C GLY A 19 -2.83 -0.96 5.95
N LYS A 20 -2.41 -2.14 6.44
CA LYS A 20 -1.17 -2.78 5.97
C LYS A 20 -1.39 -3.49 4.65
N THR A 21 -0.42 -3.37 3.75
CA THR A 21 -0.38 -4.16 2.51
C THR A 21 1.01 -4.71 2.25
N SER A 22 1.06 -5.82 1.52
CA SER A 22 2.31 -6.47 1.13
C SER A 22 2.75 -5.93 -0.23
N ILE A 23 3.87 -5.23 -0.26
CA ILE A 23 4.44 -4.63 -1.46
C ILE A 23 5.69 -5.44 -1.85
N PRO A 24 5.88 -5.80 -3.13
CA PRO A 24 7.12 -6.42 -3.59
C PRO A 24 8.32 -5.49 -3.34
N LYS A 25 9.39 -6.00 -2.73
CA LYS A 25 10.65 -5.24 -2.65
C LYS A 25 11.09 -4.85 -4.06
N GLY A 26 11.51 -3.60 -4.22
CA GLY A 26 11.85 -3.01 -5.51
C GLY A 26 10.69 -2.31 -6.23
N LYS A 27 9.45 -2.40 -5.73
CA LYS A 27 8.33 -1.54 -6.17
C LYS A 27 8.02 -0.47 -5.14
N LEU A 28 7.59 0.69 -5.61
CA LEU A 28 7.12 1.77 -4.74
C LEU A 28 5.63 1.53 -4.42
N VAL A 29 5.19 1.99 -3.26
CA VAL A 29 3.79 1.87 -2.81
C VAL A 29 2.81 2.45 -3.85
N LYS A 30 3.17 3.57 -4.47
CA LYS A 30 2.39 4.21 -5.55
C LYS A 30 2.19 3.35 -6.79
N ASP A 31 3.08 2.40 -7.05
CA ASP A 31 3.00 1.49 -8.19
C ASP A 31 2.16 0.24 -7.88
N ALA A 32 1.85 0.00 -6.60
CA ALA A 32 0.97 -1.07 -6.18
C ALA A 32 -0.51 -0.69 -6.34
N ALA A 33 -1.30 -1.66 -6.78
CA ALA A 33 -2.74 -1.50 -6.88
C ALA A 33 -3.38 -1.60 -5.49
N CYS A 34 -4.33 -0.71 -5.21
CA CYS A 34 -5.12 -0.78 -3.99
C CYS A 34 -5.86 -2.13 -3.91
N PRO A 35 -5.75 -2.89 -2.81
CA PRO A 35 -6.45 -4.17 -2.68
C PRO A 35 -7.98 -4.03 -2.63
N LYS A 36 -8.50 -2.84 -2.32
CA LYS A 36 -9.94 -2.56 -2.22
C LYS A 36 -10.56 -2.11 -3.55
N CYS A 37 -9.85 -1.27 -4.32
CA CYS A 37 -10.42 -0.65 -5.54
C CYS A 37 -9.59 -0.85 -6.81
N GLY A 38 -8.43 -1.50 -6.74
CA GLY A 38 -7.56 -1.78 -7.89
C GLY A 38 -6.79 -0.58 -8.45
N ASN A 39 -7.05 0.64 -7.96
CA ASN A 39 -6.36 1.85 -8.44
C ASN A 39 -4.95 1.97 -7.86
N LYS A 40 -4.01 2.46 -8.68
CA LYS A 40 -2.62 2.73 -8.32
C LYS A 40 -2.47 4.12 -7.68
N THR A 41 -3.24 4.32 -6.62
CA THR A 41 -3.27 5.57 -5.84
C THR A 41 -2.91 5.30 -4.38
N LEU A 42 -2.29 4.15 -4.10
CA LEU A 42 -1.74 3.85 -2.79
C LEU A 42 -0.59 4.80 -2.49
N ARG A 43 -0.53 5.28 -1.26
CA ARG A 43 0.61 6.03 -0.73
C ARG A 43 0.93 5.51 0.66
N ASP A 44 2.15 5.74 1.10
CA ASP A 44 2.55 5.50 2.48
C ASP A 44 1.63 6.27 3.43
N ALA A 45 1.20 5.60 4.50
CA ALA A 45 0.40 6.24 5.52
C ALA A 45 1.27 7.12 6.42
N LEU A 46 0.75 8.29 6.77
CA LEU A 46 1.40 9.16 7.75
C LEU A 46 1.17 8.63 9.18
N PRO A 47 2.02 9.02 10.15
CA PRO A 47 1.82 8.65 11.55
C PRO A 47 0.44 9.11 12.02
N GLY A 48 -0.40 8.16 12.44
CA GLY A 48 -1.78 8.42 12.89
C GLY A 48 -2.87 8.26 11.82
N GLU A 49 -2.55 7.96 10.55
CA GLU A 49 -3.55 7.65 9.51
C GLU A 49 -4.05 6.20 9.55
N VAL A 50 -3.29 5.30 10.18
CA VAL A 50 -3.62 3.89 10.39
C VAL A 50 -3.49 3.60 11.88
N ASN A 51 -4.50 2.96 12.46
CA ASN A 51 -4.65 2.69 13.90
C ASN A 51 -4.68 1.18 14.14
#